data_AF-A0A0W0ZJS8-F1
#
_entry.id   AF-A0A0W0ZJS8-F1
#
_cell.length_a   1.000
_cell.length_b   1.000
_cell.length_c   1.000
_cell.angle_alpha   90.00
_cell.angle_beta   90.00
_cell.angle_gamma   90.00
#
_symmetry.space_group_name_H-M   'P 1'
#
loop_
_entity.id
_entity.type
_entity.pdbx_description
1 polymer ?
#
loop_
_entity_poly.entity_id
_entity_poly.type
_entity_poly.pdbx_seq_one_letter_code
_entity_poly.pdbx_strand_id
1 'polypeptide(L)'
;MNKKLAFILLSFFFQFSYAQSEQAELSVWVNEAIVATYTYSYQNYLEDQKKIAKYFTADGWIAFNKALNASKLPEAVQKNQYRVSSVATEPPVITNIDPTHWKATMRLLVVYQNPQYQQRQHLKININFIAAPSGQGVRGYSMTNLQSVATKPSCKCIIEEESEPATPVPNTPATDTPPTNSPAANPPTPNNATQ
;
A
#
# COMPACT_ATOMS: atom_id res chain seq x y z
N MET A 1 5.98 -53.81 -25.76
CA MET A 1 6.20 -52.73 -24.76
C MET A 1 6.72 -51.49 -25.49
N ASN A 2 5.81 -50.58 -25.85
CA ASN A 2 6.10 -49.53 -26.83
C ASN A 2 6.73 -48.30 -26.17
N LYS A 3 8.06 -48.25 -26.15
CA LYS A 3 8.88 -47.12 -25.63
C LYS A 3 8.48 -45.74 -26.20
N LYS A 4 7.82 -45.68 -27.36
CA LYS A 4 7.34 -44.43 -27.97
C LYS A 4 6.12 -43.83 -27.28
N LEU A 5 5.31 -44.63 -26.57
CA LEU A 5 4.12 -44.12 -25.86
C LEU A 5 4.49 -43.44 -24.53
N ALA A 6 5.60 -43.87 -23.90
CA ALA A 6 6.08 -43.29 -22.65
C ALA A 6 6.69 -41.89 -22.83
N PHE A 7 7.22 -41.56 -24.02
CA PHE A 7 7.82 -40.26 -24.29
C PHE A 7 6.79 -39.14 -24.48
N ILE A 8 5.63 -39.44 -25.07
CA ILE A 8 4.57 -38.43 -25.30
C ILE A 8 3.87 -38.04 -23.99
N LEU A 9 3.72 -38.97 -23.05
CA LEU A 9 3.18 -38.68 -21.72
C LEU A 9 4.11 -37.80 -20.88
N LEU A 10 5.44 -37.90 -21.06
CA LEU A 10 6.40 -37.09 -20.29
C LEU A 10 6.47 -35.63 -20.77
N SER A 11 6.13 -35.34 -22.02
CA SER A 11 6.15 -33.97 -22.59
C SER A 11 4.98 -33.11 -22.09
N PHE A 12 3.83 -33.71 -21.82
CA PHE A 12 2.64 -32.99 -21.35
C PHE A 12 2.73 -32.55 -19.88
N PHE A 13 3.47 -33.27 -19.03
CA PHE A 13 3.64 -32.89 -17.62
C PHE A 13 4.52 -31.64 -17.42
N PHE A 14 5.44 -31.35 -18.34
CA PHE A 14 6.29 -30.17 -18.22
C PHE A 14 5.55 -28.86 -18.52
N GLN A 15 4.59 -28.87 -19.45
CA GLN A 15 3.91 -27.64 -19.89
C GLN A 15 2.99 -27.03 -18.82
N PHE A 16 2.38 -27.84 -17.95
CA PHE A 16 1.48 -27.35 -16.90
C PHE A 16 2.20 -26.62 -15.75
N SER A 17 3.48 -26.92 -15.52
CA SER A 17 4.24 -26.31 -14.42
C SER A 17 4.65 -24.86 -14.70
N TYR A 18 4.87 -24.50 -15.98
CA TYR A 18 5.33 -23.16 -16.37
C TYR A 18 4.25 -22.08 -16.19
N ALA A 19 3.01 -22.36 -16.59
CA ALA A 19 1.93 -21.37 -16.53
C ALA A 19 1.55 -20.98 -15.08
N GLN A 20 1.63 -21.92 -14.14
CA GLN A 20 1.38 -21.63 -12.72
C GLN A 20 2.52 -20.80 -12.10
N SER A 21 3.76 -21.00 -12.56
CA SER A 21 4.92 -20.25 -12.08
C SER A 21 4.86 -18.78 -12.49
N GLU A 22 4.48 -18.49 -13.73
CA GLU A 22 4.40 -17.12 -14.26
C GLU A 22 3.35 -16.28 -13.51
N GLN A 23 2.16 -16.85 -13.28
CA GLN A 23 1.11 -16.15 -12.54
C GLN A 23 1.53 -15.84 -11.08
N ALA A 24 2.28 -16.75 -10.45
CA ALA A 24 2.81 -16.53 -9.10
C ALA A 24 3.88 -15.42 -9.10
N GLU A 25 4.78 -15.42 -10.08
CA GLU A 25 5.81 -14.38 -10.23
C GLU A 25 5.19 -12.99 -10.42
N LEU A 26 4.21 -12.85 -11.32
CA LEU A 26 3.48 -11.61 -11.54
C LEU A 26 2.80 -11.15 -10.24
N SER A 27 2.17 -12.07 -9.50
CA SER A 27 1.49 -11.75 -8.24
C SER A 27 2.46 -11.25 -7.15
N VAL A 28 3.63 -11.89 -7.03
CA VAL A 28 4.68 -11.45 -6.10
C VAL A 28 5.19 -10.08 -6.48
N TRP A 29 5.48 -9.86 -7.77
CA TRP A 29 5.97 -8.56 -8.24
C TRP A 29 4.95 -7.44 -8.02
N VAL A 30 3.68 -7.67 -8.35
CA VAL A 30 2.60 -6.68 -8.14
C VAL A 30 2.49 -6.30 -6.67
N ASN A 31 2.52 -7.29 -5.78
CA ASN A 31 2.48 -7.04 -4.34
C ASN A 31 3.69 -6.21 -3.89
N GLU A 32 4.90 -6.59 -4.28
CA GLU A 32 6.14 -5.88 -3.96
C GLU A 32 6.10 -4.42 -4.45
N ALA A 33 5.74 -4.20 -5.72
CA ALA A 33 5.71 -2.88 -6.33
C ALA A 33 4.69 -1.93 -5.65
N ILE A 34 3.48 -2.43 -5.38
CA ILE A 34 2.45 -1.63 -4.71
C ILE A 34 2.83 -1.36 -3.25
N VAL A 35 3.26 -2.37 -2.49
CA VAL A 35 3.66 -2.18 -1.09
C VAL A 35 4.85 -1.22 -0.97
N ALA A 36 5.85 -1.34 -1.84
CA ALA A 36 6.99 -0.44 -1.89
C ALA A 36 6.56 1.02 -2.15
N THR A 37 5.61 1.25 -3.06
CA THR A 37 5.08 2.58 -3.37
C THR A 37 4.44 3.27 -2.14
N TYR A 38 3.86 2.48 -1.24
CA TYR A 38 3.26 2.96 0.02
C TYR A 38 4.12 2.66 1.25
N THR A 39 5.44 2.57 1.07
CA THR A 39 6.40 2.40 2.17
C THR A 39 7.52 3.43 2.05
N TYR A 40 7.41 4.51 2.83
CA TYR A 40 8.37 5.61 2.85
C TYR A 40 8.25 6.42 4.13
N SER A 41 9.20 7.33 4.36
CA SER A 41 9.23 8.12 5.59
C SER A 41 9.51 9.59 5.32
N TYR A 42 9.09 10.46 6.24
CA TYR A 42 9.44 11.88 6.14
C TYR A 42 10.97 12.11 6.17
N GLN A 43 11.73 11.31 6.96
CA GLN A 43 13.18 11.46 7.09
C GLN A 43 13.93 11.14 5.80
N ASN A 44 13.54 10.06 5.11
CA ASN A 44 14.25 9.55 3.94
C ASN A 44 13.46 9.77 2.64
N TYR A 45 12.53 10.73 2.63
CA TYR A 45 11.53 10.87 1.57
C TYR A 45 12.14 10.84 0.16
N LEU A 46 13.16 11.66 -0.11
CA LEU A 46 13.79 11.71 -1.45
C LEU A 46 14.45 10.39 -1.85
N GLU A 47 15.11 9.71 -0.90
CA GLU A 47 15.75 8.41 -1.16
C GLU A 47 14.71 7.31 -1.36
N ASP A 48 13.62 7.34 -0.60
CA ASP A 48 12.50 6.43 -0.77
C ASP A 48 11.81 6.65 -2.12
N GLN A 49 11.56 7.91 -2.53
CA GLN A 49 11.01 8.22 -3.85
C GLN A 49 11.91 7.74 -5.00
N LYS A 50 13.24 7.89 -4.90
CA LYS A 50 14.18 7.35 -5.90
C LYS A 50 14.10 5.84 -6.02
N LYS A 51 13.90 5.12 -4.91
CA LYS A 51 13.72 3.66 -4.93
C LYS A 51 12.38 3.28 -5.55
N ILE A 52 11.31 3.97 -5.18
CA ILE A 52 9.96 3.75 -5.71
C ILE A 52 9.93 3.99 -7.22
N ALA A 53 10.59 5.04 -7.71
CA ALA A 53 10.65 5.38 -9.14
C ALA A 53 11.11 4.23 -10.04
N LYS A 54 11.96 3.32 -9.52
CA LYS A 54 12.46 2.16 -10.28
C LYS A 54 11.36 1.18 -10.70
N TYR A 55 10.23 1.17 -9.99
CA TYR A 55 9.09 0.31 -10.33
C TYR A 55 8.23 0.86 -11.46
N PHE A 56 8.48 2.09 -11.92
CA PHE A 56 7.64 2.76 -12.91
C PHE A 56 8.38 2.91 -14.25
N THR A 57 7.62 3.05 -15.33
CA THR A 57 8.12 3.70 -16.54
C THR A 57 8.28 5.20 -16.28
N ALA A 58 9.04 5.91 -17.13
CA ALA A 58 9.21 7.36 -17.01
C ALA A 58 7.85 8.10 -17.00
N ASP A 59 6.98 7.79 -17.96
CA ASP A 59 5.65 8.40 -18.05
C ASP A 59 4.75 8.02 -16.86
N GLY A 60 4.79 6.75 -16.43
CA GLY A 60 4.04 6.27 -15.27
C GLY A 60 4.47 6.97 -13.98
N TRP A 61 5.77 7.21 -13.83
CA TRP A 61 6.32 7.94 -12.69
C TRP A 61 5.88 9.41 -12.68
N ILE A 62 5.91 10.08 -13.83
CA ILE A 62 5.46 11.47 -13.97
C ILE A 62 3.96 11.58 -13.61
N ALA A 63 3.13 10.69 -14.15
CA ALA A 63 1.70 10.66 -13.87
C ALA A 63 1.42 10.40 -12.38
N PHE A 64 2.11 9.43 -11.79
CA PHE A 64 2.00 9.12 -10.36
C PHE A 64 2.39 10.33 -9.50
N ASN A 65 3.52 10.98 -9.76
CA ASN A 65 3.95 12.14 -8.97
C ASN A 65 3.01 13.32 -9.10
N LYS A 66 2.45 13.54 -10.29
CA LYS A 66 1.42 14.57 -10.49
C LYS A 66 0.21 14.32 -9.58
N ALA A 67 -0.29 13.09 -9.54
CA ALA A 67 -1.41 12.71 -8.68
C ALA A 67 -1.04 12.77 -7.18
N LEU A 68 0.16 12.31 -6.81
CA LEU A 68 0.67 12.34 -5.45
C LEU A 68 0.76 13.77 -4.92
N ASN A 69 1.34 14.69 -5.68
CA ASN A 69 1.44 16.10 -5.30
C ASN A 69 0.07 16.78 -5.26
N ALA A 70 -0.82 16.48 -6.21
CA ALA A 70 -2.19 17.01 -6.20
C ALA A 70 -2.98 16.59 -4.95
N SER A 71 -2.70 15.40 -4.39
CA SER A 71 -3.32 14.92 -3.15
C SER A 71 -2.85 15.63 -1.87
N LYS A 72 -1.77 16.43 -1.96
CA LYS A 72 -1.08 17.05 -0.82
C LYS A 72 -0.56 16.06 0.24
N LEU A 73 -0.43 14.78 -0.12
CA LEU A 73 0.05 13.74 0.78
C LEU A 73 1.51 13.94 1.19
N PRO A 74 2.45 14.29 0.30
CA PRO A 74 3.84 14.55 0.69
C PRO A 74 3.96 15.64 1.76
N GLU A 75 3.22 16.73 1.62
CA GLU A 75 3.18 17.84 2.57
C GLU A 75 2.61 17.39 3.91
N ALA A 76 1.55 16.58 3.91
CA ALA A 76 0.99 16.00 5.12
C ALA A 76 1.98 15.05 5.81
N VAL A 77 2.71 14.23 5.06
CA VAL A 77 3.73 13.31 5.60
C VAL A 77 4.88 14.09 6.24
N GLN A 78 5.36 15.14 5.57
CA GLN A 78 6.42 16.01 6.11
C GLN A 78 5.96 16.77 7.35
N LYS A 79 4.81 17.45 7.27
CA LYS A 79 4.28 18.29 8.36
C LYS A 79 4.03 17.49 9.64
N ASN A 80 3.51 16.27 9.51
CA ASN A 80 3.14 15.44 10.66
C ASN A 80 4.21 14.40 11.02
N GLN A 81 5.38 14.45 10.36
CA GLN A 81 6.48 13.53 10.61
C GLN A 81 6.06 12.06 10.49
N TYR A 82 5.26 11.75 9.47
CA TYR A 82 4.74 10.41 9.31
C TYR A 82 5.78 9.45 8.71
N ARG A 83 5.77 8.23 9.24
CA ARG A 83 6.25 7.04 8.56
C ARG A 83 5.05 6.36 7.92
N VAL A 84 5.13 6.11 6.62
CA VAL A 84 4.09 5.46 5.83
C VAL A 84 4.48 4.01 5.61
N SER A 85 3.57 3.10 5.94
CA SER A 85 3.74 1.67 5.71
C SER A 85 2.44 1.09 5.16
N SER A 86 2.54 -0.09 4.54
CA SER A 86 1.36 -0.72 3.98
C SER A 86 1.45 -2.24 3.97
N VAL A 87 0.29 -2.88 3.91
CA VAL A 87 0.15 -4.33 3.81
C VAL A 87 -1.03 -4.68 2.92
N ALA A 88 -0.85 -5.67 2.05
CA ALA A 88 -1.93 -6.21 1.24
C ALA A 88 -2.96 -6.89 2.15
N THR A 89 -4.25 -6.57 1.96
CA THR A 89 -5.33 -7.22 2.72
C THR A 89 -5.92 -8.40 1.97
N GLU A 90 -5.69 -8.47 0.66
CA GLU A 90 -6.14 -9.53 -0.25
C GLU A 90 -5.05 -9.72 -1.34
N PRO A 91 -4.85 -10.94 -1.88
CA PRO A 91 -3.96 -11.15 -3.01
C PRO A 91 -4.36 -10.31 -4.24
N PRO A 92 -3.39 -9.94 -5.11
CA PRO A 92 -3.69 -9.20 -6.32
C PRO A 92 -4.49 -10.06 -7.31
N VAL A 93 -5.49 -9.44 -7.95
CA VAL A 93 -6.19 -10.02 -9.11
C VAL A 93 -5.54 -9.45 -10.36
N ILE A 94 -5.01 -10.32 -11.22
CA ILE A 94 -4.27 -9.94 -12.44
C ILE A 94 -5.04 -10.38 -13.69
N THR A 95 -5.15 -9.49 -14.67
CA THR A 95 -5.74 -9.77 -15.98
C THR A 95 -4.74 -9.42 -17.08
N ASN A 96 -4.49 -10.36 -17.98
CA ASN A 96 -3.70 -10.13 -19.19
C ASN A 96 -4.46 -9.19 -20.15
N ILE A 97 -3.79 -8.15 -20.65
CA ILE A 97 -4.29 -7.33 -21.77
C ILE A 97 -3.78 -7.93 -23.08
N ASP A 98 -2.49 -8.21 -23.12
CA ASP A 98 -1.76 -8.82 -24.23
C ASP A 98 -0.50 -9.54 -23.66
N PRO A 99 0.36 -10.18 -24.48
CA PRO A 99 1.49 -10.97 -23.99
C PRO A 99 2.52 -10.22 -23.12
N THR A 100 2.55 -8.88 -23.14
CA THR A 100 3.51 -8.07 -22.39
C THR A 100 2.88 -6.98 -21.53
N HIS A 101 1.55 -6.93 -21.47
CA HIS A 101 0.79 -5.92 -20.71
C HIS A 101 -0.27 -6.56 -19.82
N TRP A 102 -0.34 -6.07 -18.59
CA TRP A 102 -1.24 -6.59 -17.57
C TRP A 102 -1.94 -5.45 -16.84
N LYS A 103 -3.11 -5.78 -16.28
CA LYS A 103 -3.79 -5.00 -15.25
C LYS A 103 -3.77 -5.78 -13.96
N ALA A 104 -3.59 -5.08 -12.84
CA ALA A 104 -3.78 -5.68 -11.53
C ALA A 104 -4.59 -4.79 -10.61
N THR A 105 -5.39 -5.44 -9.76
CA THR A 105 -6.14 -4.81 -8.68
C THR A 105 -5.74 -5.45 -7.37
N MET A 106 -5.39 -4.64 -6.36
CA MET A 106 -5.03 -5.12 -5.04
C MET A 106 -5.60 -4.21 -3.95
N ARG A 107 -6.06 -4.78 -2.84
CA ARG A 107 -6.49 -4.02 -1.66
C ARG A 107 -5.34 -3.87 -0.68
N LEU A 108 -5.20 -2.66 -0.13
CA LEU A 108 -4.10 -2.27 0.71
C LEU A 108 -4.61 -1.58 1.97
N LEU A 109 -4.04 -1.92 3.12
CA LEU A 109 -4.13 -1.13 4.33
C LEU A 109 -2.89 -0.27 4.43
N VAL A 110 -3.04 1.05 4.35
CA VAL A 110 -1.96 2.02 4.53
C VAL A 110 -2.05 2.60 5.93
N VAL A 111 -0.91 2.69 6.59
CA VAL A 111 -0.75 3.26 7.92
C VAL A 111 0.19 4.45 7.85
N TYR A 112 -0.32 5.60 8.29
CA TYR A 112 0.47 6.81 8.54
C TYR A 112 0.65 6.94 10.03
N GLN A 113 1.90 6.92 10.52
CA GLN A 113 2.14 6.92 11.96
C GLN A 113 3.30 7.83 12.35
N ASN A 114 3.15 8.48 13.49
CA ASN A 114 4.21 9.12 14.27
C ASN A 114 4.07 8.62 15.73
N PRO A 115 4.91 9.05 16.69
CA PRO A 115 4.84 8.54 18.07
C PRO A 115 3.49 8.75 18.77
N GLN A 116 2.73 9.79 18.41
CA GLN A 116 1.51 10.20 19.12
C GLN A 116 0.23 9.78 18.39
N TYR A 117 0.29 9.58 17.08
CA TYR A 117 -0.87 9.42 16.23
C TYR A 117 -0.65 8.32 15.18
N GLN A 118 -1.69 7.53 14.98
CA GLN A 118 -1.79 6.59 13.88
C GLN A 118 -3.06 6.86 13.07
N GLN A 119 -2.94 6.92 11.76
CA GLN A 119 -4.06 6.96 10.83
C GLN A 119 -4.02 5.73 9.93
N ARG A 120 -5.15 5.06 9.77
CA ARG A 120 -5.30 3.90 8.88
C ARG A 120 -6.21 4.23 7.71
N GLN A 121 -5.86 3.75 6.53
CA GLN A 121 -6.61 3.98 5.30
C GLN A 121 -6.68 2.70 4.47
N HIS A 122 -7.89 2.29 4.10
CA HIS A 122 -8.10 1.17 3.21
C HIS A 122 -8.18 1.65 1.77
N LEU A 123 -7.27 1.22 0.91
CA LEU A 123 -7.20 1.58 -0.50
C LEU A 123 -7.51 0.38 -1.40
N LYS A 124 -8.20 0.64 -2.51
CA LYS A 124 -8.20 -0.24 -3.68
C LYS A 124 -7.24 0.37 -4.69
N ILE A 125 -6.20 -0.38 -5.03
CA ILE A 125 -5.17 0.02 -5.98
C ILE A 125 -5.47 -0.65 -7.31
N ASN A 126 -5.41 0.11 -8.40
CA ASN A 126 -5.43 -0.41 -9.77
C ASN A 126 -4.15 0.02 -10.47
N ILE A 127 -3.43 -0.92 -11.04
CA ILE A 127 -2.23 -0.65 -11.83
C ILE A 127 -2.36 -1.22 -13.23
N ASN A 128 -1.68 -0.58 -14.17
CA ASN A 128 -1.27 -1.21 -15.42
C ASN A 128 0.25 -1.37 -15.35
N PHE A 129 0.76 -2.50 -15.83
CA PHE A 129 2.20 -2.76 -15.86
C PHE A 129 2.58 -3.59 -17.07
N ILE A 130 3.86 -3.53 -17.42
CA ILE A 130 4.42 -4.09 -18.64
C ILE A 130 5.71 -4.84 -18.34
N ALA A 131 6.13 -5.68 -19.30
CA ALA A 131 7.50 -6.17 -19.32
C ALA A 131 8.43 -4.96 -19.48
N ALA A 132 9.41 -4.85 -18.60
CA ALA A 132 10.29 -3.69 -18.54
C ALA A 132 11.22 -3.65 -19.77
N PRO A 133 11.46 -2.46 -20.35
CA PRO A 133 12.54 -2.28 -21.31
C PRO A 133 13.89 -2.65 -20.69
N SER A 134 14.84 -3.12 -21.52
CA SER A 134 16.17 -3.49 -21.06
C SER A 134 16.84 -2.40 -20.23
N GLY A 135 17.31 -2.76 -19.04
CA GLY A 135 17.97 -1.84 -18.10
C GLY A 135 17.03 -0.97 -17.28
N GLN A 136 15.71 -1.17 -17.37
CA GLN A 136 14.69 -0.48 -16.57
C GLN A 136 13.87 -1.49 -15.76
N GLY A 137 13.04 -0.95 -14.86
CA GLY A 137 12.13 -1.75 -14.05
C GLY A 137 12.80 -2.49 -12.91
N VAL A 138 11.99 -3.23 -12.17
CA VAL A 138 12.43 -4.12 -11.09
C VAL A 138 12.03 -5.52 -11.49
N ARG A 139 12.96 -6.48 -11.47
CA ARG A 139 12.72 -7.89 -11.87
C ARG A 139 12.01 -8.04 -13.23
N GLY A 140 12.34 -7.18 -14.19
CA GLY A 140 11.81 -7.31 -15.56
C GLY A 140 10.41 -6.75 -15.78
N TYR A 141 9.85 -5.99 -14.82
CA TYR A 141 8.54 -5.34 -14.99
C TYR A 141 8.55 -3.87 -14.55
N SER A 142 7.64 -3.09 -15.14
CA SER A 142 7.45 -1.67 -14.84
C SER A 142 5.97 -1.27 -14.86
N MET A 143 5.52 -0.50 -13.86
CA MET A 143 4.20 0.11 -13.81
C MET A 143 4.11 1.27 -14.80
N THR A 144 3.08 1.28 -15.63
CA THR A 144 2.77 2.39 -16.54
C THR A 144 1.72 3.34 -15.95
N ASN A 145 0.95 2.86 -14.98
CA ASN A 145 -0.08 3.63 -14.31
C ASN A 145 -0.34 3.06 -12.91
N LEU A 146 -0.63 3.93 -11.94
CA LEU A 146 -1.12 3.55 -10.62
C LEU A 146 -2.23 4.51 -10.20
N GLN A 147 -3.37 3.95 -9.80
CA GLN A 147 -4.51 4.67 -9.28
C GLN A 147 -4.94 4.07 -7.95
N SER A 148 -5.36 4.92 -7.02
CA SER A 148 -5.82 4.49 -5.70
C SER A 148 -7.12 5.19 -5.31
N VAL A 149 -8.04 4.42 -4.74
CA VAL A 149 -9.32 4.93 -4.24
C VAL A 149 -9.54 4.44 -2.83
N ALA A 150 -9.95 5.32 -1.93
CA ALA A 150 -10.33 4.94 -0.58
C ALA A 150 -11.59 4.06 -0.61
N THR A 151 -11.53 2.91 0.07
CA THR A 151 -12.64 1.95 0.14
C THR A 151 -13.43 2.07 1.45
N LYS A 152 -12.88 2.78 2.44
CA LYS A 152 -13.50 3.10 3.72
C LYS A 152 -13.02 4.50 4.17
N PRO A 153 -13.80 5.23 4.99
CA PRO A 153 -13.31 6.42 5.66
C PRO A 153 -12.01 6.14 6.44
N SER A 154 -11.09 7.10 6.49
CA SER A 154 -9.88 6.97 7.31
C SER A 154 -10.24 7.00 8.79
N CYS A 155 -9.57 6.16 9.59
CA CYS A 155 -9.72 6.16 11.04
C CYS A 155 -8.44 6.67 11.71
N LYS A 156 -8.62 7.45 12.78
CA LYS A 156 -7.54 7.93 13.65
C LYS A 156 -7.53 7.09 14.91
N CYS A 157 -6.36 6.55 15.26
CA CYS A 157 -6.08 5.87 16.51
C CYS A 157 -5.12 6.76 17.29
N ILE A 158 -5.48 7.11 18.53
CA ILE A 158 -4.54 7.70 19.48
C ILE A 158 -3.68 6.53 19.96
N ILE A 159 -2.35 6.67 19.87
CA ILE A 159 -1.45 5.69 20.48
C ILE A 159 -1.35 6.11 21.95
N GLU A 160 -2.18 5.51 22.79
CA GLU A 160 -2.04 5.65 24.24
C GLU A 160 -0.72 4.98 24.62
N GLU A 161 0.23 5.73 25.20
CA GLU A 161 1.38 5.13 25.86
C GLU A 161 0.83 4.22 26.95
N GLU A 162 1.05 2.91 26.83
CA GLU A 162 0.63 1.94 27.82
C GLU A 162 1.38 2.23 29.12
N SER A 163 0.77 3.05 29.97
CA SER A 163 1.21 3.25 31.33
C SER A 163 0.99 1.94 32.08
N GLU A 164 2.11 1.32 32.45
CA GLU A 164 2.23 0.20 33.38
C GLU A 164 1.14 0.25 34.46
N PRO A 165 0.40 -0.85 34.72
CA PRO A 165 -0.75 -0.82 35.60
C PRO A 165 -0.31 -0.49 37.04
N ALA A 166 -0.70 0.70 37.50
CA ALA A 166 -0.53 1.09 38.89
C ALA A 166 -1.28 0.09 39.80
N THR A 167 -0.54 -0.53 40.71
CA THR A 167 -1.03 -1.39 41.80
C THR A 167 -2.24 -0.78 42.53
N PRO A 168 -3.22 -1.60 42.98
CA PRO A 168 -4.43 -1.10 43.62
C PRO A 168 -4.13 -0.65 45.05
N VAL A 169 -4.51 0.58 45.40
CA VAL A 169 -4.55 1.08 46.78
C VAL A 169 -6.01 1.33 47.18
N PRO A 170 -6.44 1.01 48.42
CA PRO A 170 -7.83 0.70 48.75
C PRO A 170 -8.76 1.93 48.92
N ASN A 171 -10.04 1.67 48.69
CA ASN A 171 -11.23 2.52 48.93
C ASN A 171 -11.16 3.41 50.18
N THR A 172 -11.72 4.63 50.12
CA THR A 172 -12.99 5.12 50.76
C THR A 172 -13.11 6.67 50.50
N PRO A 173 -14.21 7.38 50.85
CA PRO A 173 -15.37 7.73 50.03
C PRO A 173 -15.52 9.23 49.65
N ALA A 174 -16.47 9.47 48.75
CA ALA A 174 -16.87 10.72 48.08
C ALA A 174 -17.06 11.98 48.96
N THR A 175 -16.84 13.16 48.34
CA THR A 175 -17.53 14.41 48.68
C THR A 175 -17.67 15.31 47.44
N ASP A 176 -18.90 15.78 47.22
CA ASP A 176 -19.44 16.56 46.12
C ASP A 176 -18.85 17.97 45.93
N THR A 177 -18.70 18.42 44.67
CA THR A 177 -19.12 19.79 44.22
C THR A 177 -19.18 19.91 42.67
N PRO A 178 -20.20 20.56 42.06
CA PRO A 178 -20.34 20.83 40.60
C PRO A 178 -19.97 22.30 40.23
N PRO A 179 -20.19 22.83 38.99
CA PRO A 179 -20.04 22.35 37.59
C PRO A 179 -19.08 23.28 36.79
N THR A 180 -18.92 23.16 35.46
CA THR A 180 -18.95 24.28 34.46
C THR A 180 -18.74 23.76 33.02
N ASN A 181 -19.68 24.10 32.14
CA ASN A 181 -19.66 23.87 30.69
C ASN A 181 -18.65 24.78 29.97
N SER A 182 -17.96 24.24 28.96
CA SER A 182 -17.70 24.98 27.71
C SER A 182 -17.36 24.03 26.55
N PRO A 183 -18.04 24.10 25.39
CA PRO A 183 -17.74 23.27 24.23
C PRO A 183 -16.57 23.89 23.43
N ALA A 184 -15.40 23.24 23.45
CA ALA A 184 -14.30 23.60 22.56
C ALA A 184 -14.61 23.12 21.13
N ALA A 185 -14.50 24.05 20.19
CA ALA A 185 -14.82 23.91 18.79
C ALA A 185 -13.94 22.89 18.05
N ASN A 186 -14.57 22.11 17.16
CA ASN A 186 -13.90 21.22 16.21
C ASN A 186 -13.12 22.02 15.15
N PRO A 187 -11.85 21.69 14.85
CA PRO A 187 -11.16 22.12 13.63
C PRO A 187 -11.56 21.23 12.42
N PRO A 188 -11.57 21.78 11.19
CA PRO A 188 -12.16 21.13 10.02
C PRO A 188 -11.33 19.96 9.48
N THR A 189 -12.04 18.90 9.10
CA THR A 189 -11.56 17.74 8.33
C THR A 189 -11.15 18.17 6.92
N PRO A 190 -10.00 17.73 6.37
CA PRO A 190 -9.67 17.98 4.97
C PRO A 190 -10.60 17.14 4.07
N ASN A 191 -11.34 17.84 3.22
CA ASN A 191 -12.28 17.28 2.25
C ASN A 191 -11.59 16.31 1.28
N ASN A 192 -12.23 15.16 1.06
CA ASN A 192 -12.03 14.35 -0.13
C ASN A 192 -12.38 15.17 -1.37
N ALA A 193 -11.43 15.31 -2.29
CA ALA A 193 -11.71 15.80 -3.62
C ALA A 193 -12.36 14.66 -4.43
N THR A 194 -13.61 14.89 -4.82
CA THR A 194 -14.34 14.13 -5.83
C THR A 194 -14.08 14.73 -7.21
N GLN A 195 -14.06 13.82 -8.20
CA GLN A 195 -13.97 13.98 -9.67
C GLN A 195 -12.57 14.01 -10.27
#